data_AF-A0A923Y8D0-F1
#
_entry.id   AF-A0A923Y8D0-F1
#
_cell.length_a   1.000
_cell.length_b   1.000
_cell.length_c   1.000
_cell.angle_alpha   90.00
_cell.angle_beta   90.00
_cell.angle_gamma   90.00
#
_symmetry.space_group_name_H-M   'P 1'
#
loop_
_entity.id
_entity.type
_entity.pdbx_description
1 polymer ?
#
loop_
_entity_poly.entity_id
_entity_poly.type
_entity_poly.pdbx_seq_one_letter_code
_entity_poly.pdbx_strand_id
1 'polypeptide(L)' 'LIETTRVFQQSAIARDWFGDDFVDHFAATREWEWRQWLDGVTDWELKRYFEVI' A
#
# COMPACT_ATOMS: atom_id res chain seq x y z
N LEU A 1 3.15 -4.37 -4.09
CA LEU A 1 2.07 -4.20 -3.08
C LEU A 1 0.88 -3.43 -3.64
N ILE A 2 1.08 -2.23 -4.19
CA ILE A 2 -0.04 -1.41 -4.69
C ILE A 2 -0.76 -2.01 -5.91
N GLU A 3 -0.02 -2.63 -6.82
CA GLU A 3 -0.59 -3.28 -8.02
C GLU A 3 -1.50 -4.45 -7.63
N THR A 4 -1.04 -5.33 -6.76
CA THR A 4 -1.83 -6.46 -6.24
C THR A 4 -3.07 -6.00 -5.47
N THR A 5 -2.99 -4.90 -4.72
CA THR A 5 -4.15 -4.32 -4.03
C THR A 5 -5.23 -3.86 -5.04
N ARG A 6 -4.82 -3.25 -6.16
CA ARG A 6 -5.74 -2.82 -7.21
C ARG A 6 -6.37 -4.00 -7.94
N VAL A 7 -5.59 -5.04 -8.23
CA VAL A 7 -6.10 -6.29 -8.82
C VAL A 7 -7.12 -6.94 -7.88
N PHE A 8 -6.86 -6.97 -6.58
CA PHE A 8 -7.79 -7.48 -5.59
C PHE A 8 -9.09 -6.66 -5.54
N GLN A 9 -8.99 -5.33 -5.51
CA GLN A 9 -10.15 -4.44 -5.48
C GLN A 9 -11.05 -4.61 -6.71
N GLN A 10 -10.50 -4.95 -7.87
CA GLN A 10 -11.24 -5.15 -9.12
C GLN A 10 -11.69 -6.61 -9.34
N SER A 11 -11.33 -7.53 -8.43
CA SER A 11 -11.62 -8.95 -8.60
C SER A 11 -13.10 -9.23 -8.37
N ALA A 12 -13.80 -9.63 -9.45
CA ALA A 12 -15.19 -10.07 -9.39
C ALA A 12 -15.37 -11.28 -8.44
N ILE A 13 -14.40 -12.20 -8.41
CA ILE A 13 -14.43 -13.37 -7.52
C ILE A 13 -14.29 -12.93 -6.06
N ALA A 14 -13.41 -11.97 -5.76
CA ALA A 14 -13.25 -11.48 -4.40
C ALA A 14 -14.52 -10.76 -3.92
N ARG A 15 -15.16 -9.98 -4.79
CA ARG A 15 -16.43 -9.28 -4.49
C ARG A 15 -17.58 -10.26 -4.27
N ASP A 16 -17.66 -11.32 -5.08
CA ASP A 16 -18.66 -12.38 -4.92
C ASP A 16 -18.49 -13.14 -3.58
N TRP A 17 -17.26 -13.43 -3.18
CA TRP A 17 -17.01 -14.24 -1.99
C TRP A 17 -17.04 -13.45 -0.69
N PHE A 18 -16.53 -12.22 -0.70
CA PHE A 18 -16.34 -11.42 0.51
C PHE A 18 -17.30 -10.24 0.63
N GLY A 19 -17.97 -9.87 -0.46
CA GLY A 19 -18.81 -8.67 -0.53
C GLY A 19 -18.02 -7.40 -0.83
N ASP A 20 -18.71 -6.44 -1.45
CA ASP A 20 -18.12 -5.18 -1.89
C ASP A 20 -17.52 -4.37 -0.74
N ASP A 21 -18.25 -4.22 0.36
CA ASP A 21 -17.82 -3.44 1.53
C ASP A 21 -16.50 -3.97 2.12
N PHE A 22 -16.37 -5.31 2.21
CA PHE A 22 -15.14 -5.91 2.72
C PHE A 22 -13.97 -5.67 1.76
N VAL A 23 -14.17 -5.91 0.46
CA VAL A 23 -13.13 -5.75 -0.56
C VAL A 23 -12.62 -4.31 -0.59
N ASP A 24 -13.53 -3.34 -0.55
CA ASP A 24 -13.17 -1.92 -0.59
C ASP A 24 -12.48 -1.48 0.71
N HIS A 25 -12.97 -1.91 1.88
CA HIS A 25 -12.31 -1.61 3.14
C HIS A 25 -10.91 -2.23 3.22
N PHE A 26 -10.78 -3.51 2.89
CA PHE A 26 -9.49 -4.20 2.94
C PHE A 26 -8.47 -3.58 1.96
N ALA A 27 -8.88 -3.29 0.72
CA ALA A 27 -8.00 -2.63 -0.25
C ALA A 27 -7.54 -1.26 0.26
N ALA A 28 -8.44 -0.46 0.83
CA ALA A 28 -8.12 0.84 1.41
C ALA A 28 -7.05 0.76 2.52
N THR A 29 -7.12 -0.25 3.40
CA THR A 29 -6.09 -0.44 4.44
C THR A 29 -4.70 -0.70 3.85
N ARG A 30 -4.61 -1.50 2.78
CA ARG A 30 -3.35 -1.82 2.10
C ARG A 30 -2.78 -0.63 1.33
N GLU A 31 -3.64 0.19 0.74
CA GLU A 31 -3.20 1.45 0.12
C GLU A 31 -2.64 2.42 1.15
N TRP A 32 -3.27 2.52 2.32
CA TRP A 32 -2.81 3.39 3.39
C TRP A 32 -1.42 2.97 3.90
N GLU A 33 -1.21 1.68 4.16
CA GLU A 33 0.10 1.16 4.56
C GLU A 33 1.18 1.42 3.51
N TRP A 34 0.85 1.23 2.23
CA TRP A 34 1.77 1.53 1.14
C TRP A 34 2.18 3.01 1.13
N ARG A 35 1.23 3.93 1.35
CA ARG A 35 1.53 5.37 1.44
C ARG A 35 2.42 5.68 2.65
N GLN A 36 2.11 5.09 3.81
CA GLN A 36 2.96 5.27 5.00
C GLN A 36 4.39 4.75 4.80
N TRP A 37 4.55 3.65 4.06
CA TRP A 37 5.87 3.14 3.71
C TRP A 37 6.65 4.07 2.77
N LEU A 38 5.97 4.73 1.82
CA LEU A 38 6.58 5.73 0.93
C LEU A 38 6.96 7.03 1.64
N ASP A 39 6.16 7.45 2.63
CA ASP A 39 6.43 8.68 3.40
C ASP A 39 7.55 8.50 4.44
N GLY A 40 7.91 7.25 4.74
CA GLY A 40 9.02 6.93 5.63
C GLY A 40 10.36 7.22 4.96
N VAL A 41 10.92 8.41 5.20
CA VAL A 41 12.35 8.67 4.96
C VAL A 41 13.12 7.62 5.74
N THR A 42 13.78 6.72 5.02
CA THR A 42 14.58 5.68 5.66
C THR A 42 15.85 6.31 6.21
N ASP A 43 16.32 5.87 7.38
CA ASP A 43 17.58 6.34 8.00
C ASP A 43 18.78 6.30 7.04
N TRP A 44 18.70 5.48 5.99
CA TRP A 44 19.68 5.39 4.92
C TRP A 44 19.77 6.66 4.06
N GLU A 45 18.65 7.32 3.77
CA GLU A 45 18.62 8.59 3.04
C GLU A 45 19.25 9.70 3.87
N LEU A 46 18.96 9.75 5.18
CA LEU A 46 19.57 10.72 6.10
C LEU A 46 21.10 10.56 6.16
N LYS A 47 21.60 9.33 6.30
CA LYS A 47 23.05 9.04 6.32
C LYS A 47 23.77 9.47 5.05
N ARG A 48 23.15 9.30 3.88
CA ARG A 48 23.75 9.72 2.61
C ARG A 48 23.87 11.24 2.47
N TYR A 49 22.94 12.01 3.03
CA TYR A 49 23.04 13.48 3.02
C TYR A 49 24.13 14.02 3.97
N PHE A 50 24.46 13.30 5.04
CA PHE A 50 25.51 13.70 5.98
C PHE A 50 26.93 13.25 5.59
N GLU A 51 27.09 12.28 4.68
CA GLU A 51 28.40 11.89 4.12
C GLU A 51 28.86 12.74 2.92
N VAL A 52 27.98 13.60 2.38
CA VAL A 52 28.26 14.44 1.20
C VAL A 52 28.74 15.87 1.57
N ILE A 53 28.86 16.20 2.86
CA ILE A 53 29.42 17.48 3.36
C ILE A 53 30.87 17.30 3.81
#